data_AF-A0A7W4GH28-F1
#
_entry.id   AF-A0A7W4GH28-F1
#
_cell.length_a   1.000
_cell.length_b   1.000
_cell.length_c   1.000
_cell.angle_alpha   90.00
_cell.angle_beta   90.00
_cell.angle_gamma   90.00
#
_symmetry.space_group_name_H-M   'P 1'
#
loop_
_entity.id
_entity.type
_entity.pdbx_description
1 polymer ?
#
loop_
_entity_poly.entity_id
_entity_poly.type
_entity_poly.pdbx_seq_one_letter_code
_entity_poly.pdbx_strand_id
1 'polypeptide(L)' 'MSGQYSDQQLVERVQQGDKNAFNLLVLKYQNKVMSLISRYVRNQADVADVTQEA' A
#
# COMPACT_ATOMS: atom_id res chain seq x y z
N MET A 1 -13.76 18.31 -14.49
CA MET A 1 -12.34 18.27 -14.11
C MET A 1 -12.24 18.61 -12.62
N SER A 2 -12.58 17.65 -11.75
CA SER A 2 -12.53 17.85 -10.30
C SER A 2 -11.07 17.99 -9.87
N GLY A 3 -10.77 19.05 -9.11
CA GLY A 3 -9.42 19.36 -8.64
C GLY A 3 -8.87 18.22 -7.78
N GLN A 4 -8.15 17.29 -8.41
CA GLN A 4 -7.35 16.31 -7.70
C GLN A 4 -6.10 17.03 -7.19
N TYR A 5 -6.00 17.13 -5.87
CA TYR A 5 -4.77 17.57 -5.21
C TYR A 5 -3.62 16.65 -5.61
N SER A 6 -2.45 17.24 -5.88
CA SER A 6 -1.24 16.46 -6.12
C SER A 6 -0.83 15.71 -4.85
N ASP A 7 -0.04 14.65 -5.00
CA ASP A 7 0.46 13.90 -3.85
C ASP A 7 1.29 14.79 -2.92
N GLN A 8 2.05 15.71 -3.49
CA GLN A 8 2.82 16.70 -2.74
C GLN A 8 1.91 17.59 -1.87
N GLN A 9 0.81 18.10 -2.43
CA GLN A 9 -0.13 18.93 -1.67
C GLN A 9 -0.81 18.15 -0.54
N LEU A 10 -1.12 16.87 -0.77
CA LEU A 10 -1.66 16.01 0.29
C LEU A 10 -0.63 15.76 1.39
N VAL A 11 0.64 15.54 1.04
CA VAL A 11 1.73 15.34 2.02
C VAL A 11 1.95 16.60 2.86
N GLU A 12 1.99 17.78 2.25
CA GLU A 12 2.10 19.06 2.95
C GLU A 12 0.96 19.25 3.97
N ARG A 13 -0.28 18.91 3.57
CA ARG A 13 -1.44 18.94 4.47
C ARG A 13 -1.33 17.94 5.62
N VAL A 14 -0.85 16.73 5.36
CA VAL A 14 -0.62 15.72 6.41
C VAL A 14 0.41 16.21 7.42
N GLN A 15 1.49 16.85 6.97
CA GLN A 15 2.52 17.44 7.84
C GLN A 15 1.96 18.57 8.71
N GLN A 16 0.94 19.28 8.22
CA GLN A 16 0.20 20.30 8.99
C GLN A 16 -0.88 19.70 9.92
N GLY A 17 -1.03 18.37 9.97
CA GLY A 17 -1.95 17.66 10.86
C GLY A 17 -3.28 17.26 10.24
N ASP A 18 -3.49 17.45 8.94
CA ASP A 18 -4.72 17.02 8.26
C ASP A 18 -4.76 15.49 8.06
N LYS A 19 -5.47 14.82 8.96
CA LYS A 19 -5.68 13.36 8.91
C LYS A 19 -6.50 12.91 7.70
N ASN A 20 -7.36 13.76 7.14
CA ASN A 20 -8.13 13.39 5.96
C ASN A 20 -7.26 13.34 4.71
N ALA A 21 -6.28 14.25 4.59
CA ALA A 21 -5.28 14.19 3.53
C ALA A 21 -4.47 12.88 3.58
N PHE A 22 -4.18 12.36 4.77
CA PHE A 22 -3.52 11.07 4.94
C PHE A 22 -4.38 9.92 4.43
N ASN A 23 -5.67 9.91 4.79
CA ASN A 23 -6.59 8.88 4.29
C ASN A 23 -6.70 8.88 2.77
N LEU A 24 -6.70 10.07 2.14
CA LEU A 24 -6.70 10.19 0.68
C LEU A 24 -5.42 9.61 0.05
N LEU A 25 -4.26 9.85 0.65
CA LEU A 25 -3.00 9.21 0.22
C LEU A 25 -3.08 7.69 0.36
N VAL A 26 -3.54 7.18 1.51
CA VAL A 26 -3.67 5.73 1.74
C VAL A 26 -4.58 5.10 0.68
N LEU A 27 -5.76 5.67 0.44
CA LEU A 27 -6.70 5.16 -0.57
C LEU A 27 -6.12 5.16 -1.98
N LYS A 28 -5.30 6.17 -2.32
CA LYS A 28 -4.65 6.28 -3.63
C LYS A 28 -3.53 5.25 -3.83
N TYR A 29 -2.82 4.88 -2.77
CA TYR A 29 -1.63 4.04 -2.85
C TYR A 29 -1.82 2.59 -2.38
N GLN A 30 -2.93 2.24 -1.71
CA GLN A 30 -3.19 0.89 -1.18
C GLN A 30 -2.97 -0.23 -2.20
N ASN A 31 -3.46 -0.07 -3.44
CA ASN A 31 -3.32 -1.10 -4.48
C ASN A 31 -1.86 -1.26 -4.94
N LYS A 32 -1.10 -0.16 -5.01
CA LYS A 32 0.33 -0.20 -5.36
C LYS A 32 1.13 -0.89 -4.26
N VAL A 33 0.85 -0.57 -3.00
CA VAL A 33 1.47 -1.20 -1.83
C VAL A 33 1.14 -2.69 -1.80
N MET A 34 -0.12 -3.08 -2.02
CA MET A 34 -0.53 -4.49 -2.05
C MET A 34 0.15 -5.28 -3.18
N SER A 35 0.29 -4.68 -4.36
CA SER A 35 1.03 -5.27 -5.49
C SER A 35 2.51 -5.44 -5.17
N LEU A 36 3.11 -4.46 -4.49
CA LEU A 36 4.50 -4.52 -4.05
C LEU A 36 4.70 -5.65 -3.04
N ILE A 37 3.90 -5.69 -1.98
CA ILE A 37 3.95 -6.72 -0.93
C ILE A 37 3.78 -8.12 -1.54
N SER A 38 2.82 -8.29 -2.45
CA SER A 38 2.57 -9.57 -3.13
C SER A 38 3.80 -10.11 -3.87
N ARG A 39 4.69 -9.25 -4.38
CA ARG A 39 5.93 -9.68 -5.05
C ARG A 39 6.97 -10.22 -4.07
N TYR A 40 7.03 -9.67 -2.85
CA TYR A 40 7.97 -10.12 -1.81
C TYR A 40 7.43 -11.33 -1.03
N VAL A 41 6.11 -11.42 -0.84
CA VAL A 41 5.45 -12.50 -0.08
C VAL A 41 5.19 -13.74 -0.96
N ARG A 42 5.25 -13.62 -2.30
CA ARG A 42 5.17 -14.76 -3.24
C ARG A 42 6.29 -15.79 -3.11
N ASN A 43 7.30 -15.55 -2.25
CA ASN A 43 8.18 -16.61 -1.72
C ASN A 43 7.47 -17.58 -0.74
N GLN A 44 6.14 -17.70 -0.78
CA GLN A 44 5.44 -18.88 -0.24
C GLN A 44 5.69 -20.16 -1.05
N ALA A 45 6.46 -20.10 -2.14
CA ALA A 45 6.97 -21.27 -2.84
C ALA A 45 7.92 -22.14 -1.99
N ASP A 46 8.39 -21.66 -0.83
CA ASP A 46 9.11 -22.49 0.17
C ASP A 46 8.17 -23.26 1.11
N VAL A 47 6.85 -23.29 0.85
CA VAL A 47 5.89 -24.15 1.57
C VAL A 47 5.32 -25.22 0.64
N ALA A 48 6.21 -25.90 -0.06
CA ALA A 48 5.94 -27.16 -0.73
C ALA A 48 7.09 -28.13 -0.41
N ASP A 49 7.09 -28.73 0.79
CA ASP A 49 7.70 -30.05 1.11
C ASP A 49 7.76 -30.37 2.63
N VAL A 50 6.67 -30.16 3.39
CA VAL A 50 6.63 -30.61 4.80
C VAL A 50 5.41 -31.49 5.11
N THR A 51 4.42 -31.56 4.23
CA THR A 51 3.18 -32.29 4.49
C THR A 51 3.12 -33.69 3.87
N GLN A 52 4.23 -34.23 3.36
CA GLN A 52 4.25 -35.56 2.70
C GLN A 52 4.90 -36.69 3.52
N GLU A 53 5.30 -36.45 4.78
CA GLU A 53 5.71 -37.52 5.70
C GLU A 53 5.12 -37.31 7.10
N ALA A 54 4.00 -38.01 7.37
CA ALA A 54 3.59 -38.48 8.69
C ALA A 54 2.66 -39.69 8.52
#